data_AF-A0A1A0HCQ0-F1
#
_entry.id   AF-A0A1A0HCQ0-F1
#
_cell.length_a   1.000
_cell.length_b   1.000
_cell.length_c   1.000
_cell.angle_alpha   90.00
_cell.angle_beta   90.00
_cell.angle_gamma   90.00
#
_symmetry.space_group_name_H-M   'P 1'
#
loop_
_entity.id
_entity.type
_entity.pdbx_description
1 polymer ?
#
loop_
_entity_poly.entity_id
_entity_poly.type
_entity_poly.pdbx_seq_one_letter_code
_entity_poly.pdbx_strand_id
1 'polypeptide(L)'
;LTHPGTFAEPLTEYLTLTNTTPEPLAFKVKTTAPKLYCVRPNANIVAPGESMKISVILQGYTTPLPKDFKCKDKFLIVSCPCPGFEDASKVAENWAALYQEHGQQGVQKKLRVNFIIEEDVRDD
;
A
#
# COMPACT_ATOMS: atom_id res chain seq x y z
N LEU A 1 -1.34 -9.30 -2.37
CA LEU A 1 -2.31 -8.69 -3.31
C LEU A 1 -2.30 -9.57 -4.54
N THR A 2 -3.37 -10.32 -4.78
CA THR A 2 -3.48 -11.25 -5.90
C THR A 2 -4.71 -10.85 -6.69
N HIS A 3 -4.55 -10.59 -7.98
CA HIS A 3 -5.66 -10.20 -8.84
C HIS A 3 -5.56 -10.92 -10.19
N PRO A 4 -6.67 -11.35 -10.80
CA PRO A 4 -6.72 -11.83 -12.18
C PRO A 4 -7.07 -10.72 -13.18
N GLY A 5 -6.49 -10.76 -14.39
CA GLY A 5 -6.92 -9.88 -15.47
C GLY A 5 -5.85 -9.61 -16.54
N THR A 6 -6.18 -8.71 -17.47
CA THR A 6 -5.28 -8.27 -18.55
C THR A 6 -4.35 -7.12 -18.14
N PHE A 7 -4.72 -6.42 -17.05
CA PHE A 7 -3.98 -5.28 -16.47
C PHE A 7 -3.71 -4.13 -17.46
N ALA A 8 -4.47 -4.03 -18.55
CA ALA A 8 -4.38 -2.93 -19.52
C ALA A 8 -5.01 -1.64 -18.97
N GLU A 9 -6.05 -1.79 -18.14
CA GLU A 9 -6.77 -0.68 -17.53
C GLU A 9 -6.38 -0.48 -16.06
N PRO A 10 -6.63 0.71 -15.49
CA PRO A 10 -6.41 0.96 -14.09
C PRO A 10 -7.23 0.01 -13.20
N LEU A 11 -6.57 -0.56 -12.20
CA LEU A 11 -7.18 -1.48 -11.24
C LEU A 11 -6.99 -0.95 -9.82
N THR A 12 -8.06 -0.94 -9.02
CA THR A 12 -8.00 -0.54 -7.61
C THR A 12 -8.20 -1.72 -6.69
N GLU A 13 -7.19 -1.99 -5.87
CA GLU A 13 -7.25 -2.94 -4.76
C GLU A 13 -7.30 -2.20 -3.43
N TYR A 14 -7.90 -2.81 -2.41
CA TYR A 14 -8.03 -2.20 -1.10
C TYR A 14 -7.32 -3.02 -0.03
N LEU A 15 -6.56 -2.31 0.81
CA LEU A 15 -5.95 -2.85 2.02
C LEU A 15 -6.64 -2.22 3.23
N THR A 16 -6.85 -3.00 4.28
CA THR A 16 -7.33 -2.48 5.57
C THR A 16 -6.19 -2.57 6.58
N LEU A 17 -5.84 -1.44 7.18
CA LEU A 17 -4.90 -1.35 8.28
C LEU A 17 -5.69 -1.11 9.56
N THR A 18 -5.62 -2.03 10.52
CA THR A 18 -6.28 -1.89 11.83
C THR A 18 -5.24 -1.65 12.91
N ASN A 19 -5.43 -0.61 13.71
CA ASN A 19 -4.60 -0.35 14.86
C ASN A 19 -5.12 -1.13 16.08
N THR A 20 -4.40 -2.17 16.45
CA THR A 20 -4.72 -3.01 17.63
C THR A 20 -3.98 -2.55 18.90
N THR A 21 -3.24 -1.44 18.84
CA THR A 21 -2.46 -0.90 19.96
C THR A 21 -3.26 0.18 20.69
N PRO A 22 -2.93 0.47 21.96
CA PRO A 22 -3.61 1.52 22.74
C PRO A 22 -3.16 2.95 22.37
N GLU A 23 -2.20 3.11 21.45
CA GLU A 23 -1.60 4.39 21.07
C GLU A 23 -1.87 4.71 19.59
N PRO A 24 -1.92 6.00 19.19
CA PRO A 24 -2.04 6.37 17.79
C PRO A 24 -0.80 5.92 17.01
N LEU A 25 -1.04 5.37 15.81
CA LEU A 25 0.02 4.90 14.92
C LEU A 25 0.06 5.77 13.66
N ALA A 26 1.22 6.33 13.36
CA ALA A 26 1.51 6.85 12.03
C ALA A 26 1.93 5.70 11.12
N PHE A 27 1.50 5.71 9.88
CA PHE A 27 1.97 4.77 8.87
C PHE A 27 2.41 5.45 7.58
N LYS A 28 3.28 4.76 6.84
CA LYS A 28 3.70 5.11 5.50
C LYS A 28 3.80 3.86 4.63
N VAL A 29 3.24 3.94 3.44
CA VAL A 29 3.30 2.90 2.41
C VAL A 29 4.39 3.25 1.41
N LYS A 30 5.32 2.32 1.22
CA LYS A 30 6.37 2.39 0.21
C LYS A 30 6.13 1.31 -0.83
N THR A 31 6.47 1.58 -2.08
CA THR A 31 6.37 0.62 -3.18
C THR A 31 7.68 0.57 -3.96
N THR A 32 7.99 -0.59 -4.53
CA THR A 32 9.12 -0.75 -5.45
C THR A 32 8.83 -0.21 -6.85
N ALA A 33 7.57 0.09 -7.17
CA ALA A 33 7.13 0.56 -8.49
C ALA A 33 6.25 1.83 -8.42
N PRO A 34 6.78 2.98 -7.95
CA PRO A 34 6.00 4.19 -7.71
C PRO A 34 5.40 4.83 -8.98
N LYS A 35 5.95 4.53 -10.16
CA LYS A 35 5.39 4.99 -11.45
C LYS A 35 4.13 4.22 -11.86
N LEU A 36 4.01 2.98 -11.39
CA LEU A 36 2.96 2.06 -11.80
C LEU A 36 1.79 2.04 -10.80
N TYR A 37 2.03 2.41 -9.55
CA TYR A 37 1.03 2.39 -8.49
C TYR A 37 0.83 3.76 -7.86
N CYS A 38 -0.44 4.18 -7.78
CA CYS A 38 -0.87 5.26 -6.91
C CYS A 38 -1.43 4.67 -5.61
N VAL A 39 -0.98 5.14 -4.46
CA VAL A 39 -1.47 4.68 -3.14
C VAL A 39 -2.14 5.84 -2.41
N ARG A 40 -3.36 5.64 -1.93
CA ARG A 40 -4.15 6.66 -1.24
C ARG A 40 -4.90 6.10 -0.02
N PRO A 41 -4.68 6.64 1.20
CA PRO A 41 -3.54 7.48 1.58
C PRO A 41 -2.21 6.71 1.54
N ASN A 42 -1.11 7.35 1.16
CA ASN A 42 0.23 6.76 1.23
C ASN A 42 0.90 6.96 2.61
N ALA A 43 0.42 7.91 3.41
CA ALA A 43 0.79 8.11 4.81
C ALA A 43 -0.41 8.71 5.55
N ASN A 44 -0.66 8.25 6.78
CA ASN A 44 -1.74 8.78 7.63
C ASN A 44 -1.52 8.33 9.09
N ILE A 45 -2.40 8.76 9.99
CA ILE A 45 -2.52 8.29 11.37
C ILE A 45 -3.73 7.36 11.46
N VAL A 46 -3.63 6.33 12.31
CA VAL A 46 -4.75 5.48 12.70
C VAL A 46 -4.87 5.51 14.22
N ALA A 47 -6.01 5.97 14.72
CA ALA A 47 -6.26 6.05 16.16
C ALA A 47 -6.36 4.66 16.79
N PRO A 48 -6.21 4.53 18.13
CA PRO A 48 -6.35 3.25 18.82
C PRO A 48 -7.70 2.58 18.52
N GLY A 49 -7.66 1.30 18.12
CA GLY A 49 -8.86 0.52 17.80
C GLY A 49 -9.50 0.83 16.45
N GLU A 50 -9.03 1.83 15.72
CA GLU A 50 -9.59 2.20 14.42
C GLU A 50 -8.99 1.41 13.27
N SER A 51 -9.69 1.43 12.13
CA SER A 51 -9.23 0.85 10.87
C SER A 51 -9.23 1.89 9.76
N MET A 52 -8.19 1.87 8.94
CA MET A 52 -8.02 2.74 7.78
C MET A 52 -8.00 1.91 6.50
N LYS A 53 -8.80 2.33 5.52
CA LYS A 53 -8.80 1.75 4.17
C LYS A 53 -7.76 2.46 3.31
N ILE A 54 -6.88 1.69 2.69
CA ILE A 54 -5.81 2.16 1.80
C ILE A 54 -6.11 1.62 0.39
N SER A 55 -6.28 2.51 -0.56
CA SER A 55 -6.44 2.19 -1.97
C SER A 55 -5.09 2.05 -2.64
N VAL A 56 -4.86 0.92 -3.31
CA VAL A 56 -3.70 0.63 -4.15
C VAL A 56 -4.18 0.57 -5.60
N ILE A 57 -3.84 1.60 -6.37
CA ILE A 57 -4.34 1.81 -7.72
C ILE A 57 -3.21 1.52 -8.70
N LEU A 58 -3.28 0.38 -9.38
CA LEU A 58 -2.47 0.07 -10.54
C LEU A 58 -2.89 1.00 -11.69
N GLN A 59 -1.95 1.68 -12.33
CA GLN A 59 -2.24 2.60 -13.46
C GLN A 59 -2.57 1.87 -14.77
N GLY A 60 -2.29 0.57 -14.84
CA GLY A 60 -2.41 -0.24 -16.05
C GLY A 60 -1.10 -0.28 -16.85
N TYR A 61 -0.98 -1.30 -17.69
CA TYR A 61 0.13 -1.47 -18.62
C TYR A 61 -0.32 -1.08 -20.02
N THR A 62 0.50 -0.27 -20.69
CA THR A 62 0.24 0.12 -22.10
C THR A 62 0.51 -1.01 -23.09
N THR A 63 1.27 -2.03 -22.67
CA THR A 63 1.56 -3.21 -23.46
C THR A 63 1.01 -4.44 -22.76
N PRO A 64 0.38 -5.38 -23.48
CA PRO A 64 -0.15 -6.59 -22.89
C PRO A 64 0.97 -7.40 -22.23
N LEU A 65 0.71 -7.87 -21.01
CA LEU A 65 1.66 -8.67 -20.24
C LEU A 65 1.72 -10.10 -20.80
N PRO A 66 2.92 -10.71 -20.89
CA PRO A 66 3.06 -12.10 -21.31
C PRO A 66 2.45 -13.06 -20.28
N LYS A 67 2.01 -14.25 -20.71
CA LYS A 67 1.32 -15.23 -19.84
C LYS A 67 2.16 -15.72 -18.67
N ASP A 68 3.46 -15.80 -18.86
CA ASP A 68 4.45 -16.18 -17.84
C ASP A 68 4.95 -15.00 -17.01
N PHE A 69 4.33 -13.81 -17.17
CA PHE A 69 4.72 -12.61 -16.43
C PHE A 69 4.61 -12.83 -14.93
N LYS A 70 5.75 -12.70 -14.24
CA LYS A 70 5.82 -12.73 -12.78
C LYS A 70 5.98 -11.32 -12.26
N CYS A 71 4.91 -10.78 -11.66
CA CYS A 71 4.97 -9.52 -10.96
C CYS A 71 6.01 -9.61 -9.82
N LYS A 72 6.96 -8.67 -9.80
CA LYS A 72 8.01 -8.59 -8.76
C LYS A 72 7.75 -7.44 -7.77
N ASP A 73 6.64 -6.75 -7.94
CA ASP A 73 6.31 -5.55 -7.18
C ASP A 73 5.97 -5.87 -5.74
N LYS A 74 6.39 -4.96 -4.85
CA LYS A 74 6.26 -5.15 -3.41
C LYS A 74 5.83 -3.83 -2.79
N PHE A 75 4.92 -3.96 -1.84
CA PHE A 75 4.55 -2.87 -0.94
C PHE A 75 5.16 -3.15 0.43
N LEU A 76 5.62 -2.09 1.07
CA LEU A 76 6.08 -2.10 2.45
C LEU A 76 5.27 -1.07 3.21
N ILE A 77 4.43 -1.55 4.12
CA ILE A 77 3.73 -0.73 5.09
C ILE A 77 4.64 -0.65 6.31
N VAL A 78 4.99 0.56 6.69
CA VAL A 78 5.75 0.83 7.90
C VAL A 78 4.86 1.65 8.82
N SER A 79 4.69 1.23 10.06
CA SER A 79 4.02 2.00 11.10
C SER A 79 4.97 2.26 12.26
N CYS A 80 4.71 3.33 13.00
CA CYS A 80 5.35 3.62 14.29
C CYS A 80 4.35 4.34 15.19
N PRO A 81 4.48 4.21 16.53
CA PRO A 81 3.78 5.07 17.47
C PRO A 81 4.02 6.55 17.15
N CYS A 82 3.00 7.38 17.35
CA CYS A 82 3.12 8.82 17.17
C CYS A 82 2.36 9.59 18.29
N PRO A 83 2.74 9.37 19.56
CA PRO A 83 2.08 10.02 20.69
C PRO A 83 2.15 11.56 20.56
N GLY A 84 1.02 12.24 20.71
CA GLY A 84 0.94 13.70 20.61
C GLY A 84 1.05 14.28 19.20
N PHE A 85 1.18 13.43 18.16
CA PHE A 85 1.15 13.86 16.77
C PHE A 85 -0.25 13.58 16.19
N GLU A 86 -1.02 14.64 15.95
CA GLU A 86 -2.43 14.53 15.52
C GLU A 86 -2.65 14.98 14.06
N ASP A 87 -1.67 15.67 13.46
CA ASP A 87 -1.81 16.24 12.12
C ASP A 87 -1.49 15.20 11.03
N ALA A 88 -2.51 14.41 10.68
CA ALA A 88 -2.48 13.41 9.63
C ALA A 88 -1.89 13.92 8.29
N SER A 89 -2.16 15.18 7.93
CA SER A 89 -1.71 15.76 6.66
C SER A 89 -0.19 15.93 6.59
N LYS A 90 0.46 16.04 7.74
CA LYS A 90 1.90 16.28 7.87
C LYS A 90 2.72 15.03 8.15
N VAL A 91 2.10 13.85 8.26
CA VAL A 91 2.81 12.58 8.50
C VAL A 91 3.84 12.33 7.39
N ALA A 92 3.49 12.60 6.13
CA ALA A 92 4.37 12.32 5.00
C ALA A 92 5.69 13.11 5.08
N GLU A 93 5.59 14.38 5.47
CA GLU A 93 6.69 15.35 5.62
C GLU A 93 7.52 15.07 6.88
N ASN A 94 6.87 14.77 8.00
CA ASN A 94 7.52 14.51 9.29
C ASN A 94 7.93 13.04 9.49
N TRP A 95 7.69 12.18 8.50
CA TRP A 95 7.94 10.74 8.60
C TRP A 95 9.36 10.40 9.06
N ALA A 96 10.37 11.14 8.58
CA ALA A 96 11.76 10.88 8.94
C ALA A 96 12.01 11.06 10.45
N ALA A 97 11.49 12.15 11.03
CA ALA A 97 11.60 12.43 12.45
C ALA A 97 10.80 11.41 13.29
N LEU A 98 9.53 11.20 12.95
CA LEU A 98 8.66 10.22 13.63
C LEU A 98 9.28 8.82 13.65
N TYR A 99 9.82 8.38 12.52
CA TYR A 99 10.42 7.06 12.42
C TYR A 99 11.79 6.96 13.11
N GLN A 100 12.56 8.05 13.17
CA GLN A 100 13.81 8.07 13.94
C GLN A 100 13.54 7.95 15.45
N GLU A 101 12.48 8.57 15.94
CA GLU A 101 12.13 8.59 17.37
C GLU A 101 11.39 7.32 17.80
N HIS A 102 10.38 6.89 17.03
CA HIS A 102 9.47 5.81 17.43
C HIS A 102 9.56 4.55 16.53
N GLY A 103 10.41 4.55 15.51
CA GLY A 103 10.45 3.46 14.51
C GLY A 103 10.83 2.09 15.07
N GLN A 104 11.56 2.03 16.20
CA GLN A 104 11.93 0.77 16.84
C GLN A 104 10.73 0.05 17.47
N GLN A 105 9.73 0.79 17.92
CA GLN A 105 8.46 0.26 18.46
C GLN A 105 7.42 0.04 17.36
N GLY A 106 7.77 0.39 16.12
CA GLY A 106 6.94 0.26 14.95
C GLY A 106 6.85 -1.16 14.40
N VAL A 107 5.95 -1.34 13.43
CA VAL A 107 5.77 -2.60 12.71
C VAL A 107 6.01 -2.38 11.22
N GLN A 108 6.65 -3.36 10.58
CA GLN A 108 6.80 -3.38 9.14
C GLN A 108 6.09 -4.60 8.55
N LYS A 109 5.22 -4.37 7.57
CA LYS A 109 4.54 -5.43 6.83
C LYS A 109 4.87 -5.33 5.35
N LYS A 110 5.52 -6.38 4.84
CA LYS A 110 5.83 -6.53 3.42
C LYS A 110 4.74 -7.33 2.72
N LEU A 111 4.21 -6.78 1.65
CA LEU A 111 3.20 -7.41 0.80
C LEU A 111 3.79 -7.63 -0.59
N ARG A 112 3.58 -8.82 -1.14
CA ARG A 112 3.91 -9.14 -2.53
C ARG A 112 2.68 -8.96 -3.41
N VAL A 113 2.90 -8.46 -4.61
CA VAL A 113 1.88 -8.41 -5.66
C VAL A 113 2.02 -9.65 -6.53
N ASN A 114 0.90 -10.29 -6.85
CA ASN A 114 0.82 -11.41 -7.75
C ASN A 114 -0.25 -11.11 -8.80
N PHE A 115 0.13 -11.13 -10.07
CA PHE A 115 -0.80 -11.00 -11.18
C PHE A 115 -1.09 -12.39 -11.73
N ILE A 116 -2.37 -12.69 -11.92
CA ILE A 116 -2.85 -13.88 -12.62
C ILE A 116 -3.28 -13.37 -14.00
N ILE A 117 -2.48 -13.61 -15.03
CA ILE A 117 -2.80 -13.16 -16.38
C ILE A 117 -3.85 -14.12 -16.96
N GLU A 118 -5.05 -13.60 -17.24
CA GLU A 118 -6.12 -14.37 -17.88
C GLU A 118 -6.13 -14.10 -19.39
N GLU A 119 -6.49 -15.12 -20.18
CA GLU A 119 -6.73 -14.95 -21.61
C GLU A 119 -8.06 -14.24 -21.83
N ASP A 120 -8.08 -13.29 -22.76
CA ASP A 120 -9.32 -12.82 -23.39
C ASP A 120 -9.93 -14.03 -24.12
N VAL A 121 -10.73 -14.84 -23.42
CA VAL A 121 -11.61 -15.81 -24.07
C VAL A 121 -12.76 -14.99 -24.65
N ARG A 122 -12.51 -14.37 -25.80
CA ARG A 122 -13.61 -13.98 -26.69
C ARG A 122 -14.16 -15.30 -27.22
N ASP A 123 -15.22 -15.79 -26.57
CA ASP A 123 -16.14 -16.75 -27.17
C ASP A 123 -16.58 -16.17 -28.52
N ASP A 124 -16.21 -16.85 -29.60
CA ASP A 124 -16.59 -16.57 -31.00
C ASP A 124 -18.05 -16.96 -31.26
#